data_AF-A0A3R7DUK8-F1
#
_entry.id   AF-A0A3R7DUK8-F1
#
_cell.length_a   1.000
_cell.length_b   1.000
_cell.length_c   1.000
_cell.angle_alpha   90.00
_cell.angle_beta   90.00
_cell.angle_gamma   90.00
#
_symmetry.space_group_name_H-M   'P 1'
#
loop_
_entity.id
_entity.type
_entity.pdbx_description
1 polymer ?
#
loop_
_entity_poly.entity_id
_entity_poly.type
_entity_poly.pdbx_seq_one_letter_code
_entity_poly.pdbx_strand_id
1 'polypeptide(L)'
;MTDHPEHDPATTVAIGFRDELLGKGWPDARRVAELAGLSPEQEDTAYAIQARATGALLGVWSAPQHRFIYPDFQFNRSGTLRKDVAELLAVLPANKDDRGGWRRAFWLYSSHALLDGQTPADVFANAPIRVIKVAREEFLGDPETSW
;
A
#
# COMPACT_ATOMS: atom_id res chain seq x y z
N MET A 1 -27.14 8.06 -30.10
CA MET A 1 -25.79 8.65 -30.06
C MET A 1 -25.23 8.32 -28.70
N THR A 2 -24.17 7.52 -28.68
CA THR A 2 -23.53 6.98 -27.48
C THR A 2 -22.86 8.10 -26.70
N ASP A 3 -23.34 8.31 -25.48
CA ASP A 3 -22.68 9.12 -24.44
C ASP A 3 -21.31 8.47 -24.15
N HIS A 4 -20.24 9.09 -24.64
CA HIS A 4 -18.87 8.70 -24.28
C HIS A 4 -18.59 9.38 -22.94
N PRO A 5 -18.34 8.64 -21.84
CA PRO A 5 -17.86 9.27 -20.64
C PRO A 5 -16.45 9.77 -20.93
N GLU A 6 -16.34 11.08 -21.07
CA GLU A 6 -15.10 11.85 -21.05
C GLU A 6 -14.43 11.63 -19.68
N HIS A 7 -13.63 10.57 -19.60
CA HIS A 7 -12.81 10.30 -18.42
C HIS A 7 -11.85 11.48 -18.24
N ASP A 8 -12.07 12.24 -17.16
CA ASP A 8 -11.19 13.30 -16.69
C ASP A 8 -9.71 12.86 -16.76
N PRO A 9 -8.79 13.71 -17.26
CA PRO A 9 -7.39 13.33 -17.43
C PRO A 9 -6.74 12.86 -16.11
N ALA A 10 -7.18 13.36 -14.96
CA ALA A 10 -6.69 12.89 -13.66
C ALA A 10 -7.16 11.45 -13.36
N THR A 11 -8.37 11.08 -13.80
CA THR A 11 -8.89 9.71 -13.69
C THR A 11 -8.08 8.76 -14.56
N THR A 12 -7.73 9.17 -15.78
CA THR A 12 -6.93 8.36 -16.71
C THR A 12 -5.51 8.12 -16.17
N VAL A 13 -4.87 9.15 -15.59
CA VAL A 13 -3.55 9.03 -14.96
C VAL A 13 -3.59 8.10 -13.74
N ALA A 14 -4.61 8.23 -12.90
CA ALA A 14 -4.76 7.37 -11.72
C ALA A 14 -4.99 5.89 -12.10
N ILE A 15 -5.75 5.62 -13.17
CA ILE A 15 -5.93 4.26 -13.70
C ILE A 15 -4.61 3.71 -14.25
N GLY A 16 -3.89 4.49 -15.06
CA GLY A 16 -2.60 4.06 -15.62
C GLY A 16 -1.56 3.74 -14.53
N PHE A 17 -1.48 4.59 -13.49
CA PHE A 17 -0.57 4.34 -12.37
C PHE A 17 -0.97 3.11 -11.56
N ARG A 18 -2.28 2.89 -11.35
CA ARG A 18 -2.79 1.66 -10.74
C ARG A 18 -2.34 0.42 -11.51
N ASP A 19 -2.54 0.40 -12.83
CA ASP A 19 -2.16 -0.73 -13.68
C ASP A 19 -0.65 -0.98 -13.68
N GLU A 20 0.18 0.08 -13.66
CA GLU A 20 1.63 -0.06 -13.50
C GLU A 20 1.99 -0.75 -12.17
N LEU A 21 1.36 -0.33 -11.07
CA LEU A 21 1.56 -0.94 -9.76
C LEU A 21 1.11 -2.41 -9.73
N LEU A 22 -0.02 -2.72 -10.37
CA LEU A 22 -0.49 -4.10 -10.55
C LEU A 22 0.50 -4.94 -11.39
N GLY A 23 1.14 -4.32 -12.38
CA GLY A 23 2.15 -4.92 -13.25
C GLY A 23 3.45 -5.29 -12.54
N LYS A 24 3.70 -4.78 -11.32
CA LYS A 24 4.88 -5.14 -10.51
C LYS A 24 4.85 -6.59 -9.98
N GLY A 25 3.72 -7.29 -10.12
CA GLY A 25 3.61 -8.70 -9.70
C GLY A 25 3.50 -8.88 -8.18
N TRP A 26 2.79 -7.96 -7.51
CA TRP A 26 2.57 -8.02 -6.06
C TRP A 26 1.94 -9.36 -5.61
N PRO A 27 2.40 -9.94 -4.49
CA PRO A 27 1.88 -11.20 -3.98
C PRO A 27 0.40 -11.09 -3.58
N ASP A 28 -0.36 -12.18 -3.74
CA ASP A 28 -1.69 -12.35 -3.17
C ASP A 28 -1.62 -12.96 -1.75
N ALA A 29 -2.78 -13.10 -1.09
CA ALA A 29 -2.86 -13.55 0.30
C ALA A 29 -2.16 -14.90 0.55
N ARG A 30 -2.31 -15.84 -0.40
CA ARG A 30 -1.65 -17.16 -0.31
C ARG A 30 -0.14 -17.00 -0.36
N ARG A 31 0.35 -16.21 -1.33
CA ARG A 31 1.78 -15.96 -1.47
C ARG A 31 2.36 -15.26 -0.23
N VAL A 32 1.60 -14.36 0.40
CA VAL A 32 2.00 -13.73 1.66
C VAL A 32 2.13 -14.74 2.80
N ALA A 33 1.19 -15.69 2.93
CA ALA A 33 1.29 -16.75 3.94
C ALA A 33 2.51 -17.66 3.69
N GLU A 34 2.76 -18.04 2.44
CA GLU A 34 3.96 -18.80 2.06
C GLU A 34 5.25 -18.05 2.42
N LEU A 35 5.32 -16.75 2.12
CA LEU A 35 6.47 -15.90 2.44
C LEU A 35 6.65 -15.70 3.96
N ALA A 36 5.57 -15.78 4.73
CA ALA A 36 5.60 -15.79 6.19
C ALA A 36 6.03 -17.16 6.78
N GLY A 37 6.27 -18.17 5.93
CA GLY A 37 6.65 -19.51 6.36
C GLY A 37 5.48 -20.36 6.86
N LEU A 38 4.23 -19.96 6.55
CA LEU A 38 3.06 -20.76 6.86
C LEU A 38 2.86 -21.83 5.79
N SER A 39 2.60 -23.06 6.22
CA SER A 39 2.33 -24.17 5.31
C SER A 39 0.97 -23.99 4.63
N PRO A 40 0.83 -24.39 3.35
CA PRO A 40 -0.42 -24.29 2.57
C PRO A 40 -1.60 -25.12 3.13
N GLU A 41 -1.37 -25.88 4.21
CA GLU A 41 -2.37 -26.66 4.94
C GLU A 41 -3.02 -25.86 6.08
N GLN A 42 -2.49 -24.66 6.40
CA GLN A 42 -2.92 -23.82 7.52
C GLN A 42 -3.48 -22.50 6.99
N GLU A 43 -4.79 -22.49 6.71
CA GLU A 43 -5.60 -21.29 6.43
C GLU A 43 -4.85 -20.12 5.76
N ASP A 44 -4.34 -20.37 4.56
CA ASP A 44 -3.43 -19.48 3.79
C ASP A 44 -3.94 -18.03 3.66
N THR A 45 -5.25 -17.81 3.73
CA THR A 45 -5.86 -16.49 3.62
C THR A 45 -6.14 -15.83 4.97
N ALA A 46 -6.32 -16.62 6.04
CA ALA A 46 -6.65 -16.09 7.37
C ALA A 46 -5.51 -15.23 7.94
N TYR A 47 -4.25 -15.63 7.69
CA TYR A 47 -3.09 -14.83 8.10
C TYR A 47 -3.12 -13.43 7.48
N ALA A 48 -3.28 -13.33 6.15
CA ALA A 48 -3.28 -12.05 5.45
C ALA A 48 -4.52 -11.20 5.80
N ILE A 49 -5.67 -11.84 6.04
CA ILE A 49 -6.88 -11.17 6.52
C ILE A 49 -6.66 -10.58 7.93
N GLN A 50 -6.09 -11.37 8.85
CA GLN A 50 -5.80 -10.95 10.21
C GLN A 50 -4.72 -9.86 10.26
N ALA A 51 -3.64 -10.00 9.48
CA ALA A 51 -2.60 -8.99 9.37
C ALA A 51 -3.15 -7.67 8.80
N ARG A 52 -4.09 -7.74 7.84
CA ARG A 52 -4.79 -6.56 7.34
C ARG A 52 -5.72 -5.95 8.39
N ALA A 53 -6.47 -6.78 9.11
CA ALA A 53 -7.41 -6.32 10.13
C ALA A 53 -6.70 -5.65 11.32
N THR A 54 -5.49 -6.10 11.66
CA THR A 54 -4.65 -5.53 12.73
C THR A 54 -3.81 -4.33 12.27
N GLY A 55 -3.85 -3.98 10.99
CA GLY A 55 -3.03 -2.91 10.43
C GLY A 55 -1.55 -3.26 10.30
N ALA A 56 -1.17 -4.54 10.43
CA ALA A 56 0.19 -5.02 10.19
C ALA A 56 0.51 -5.17 8.69
N LEU A 57 -0.52 -5.21 7.84
CA LEU A 57 -0.40 -5.46 6.41
C LEU A 57 -1.37 -4.58 5.60
N LEU A 58 -0.85 -3.87 4.61
CA LEU A 58 -1.58 -3.16 3.59
C LEU A 58 -1.94 -4.12 2.46
N GLY A 59 -3.23 -4.29 2.22
CA GLY A 59 -3.74 -4.95 1.03
C GLY A 59 -4.44 -3.93 0.13
N VAL A 60 -4.17 -3.98 -1.17
CA VAL A 60 -4.93 -3.22 -2.16
C VAL A 60 -5.93 -4.11 -2.88
N TRP A 61 -7.12 -3.59 -3.15
CA TRP A 61 -8.15 -4.32 -3.87
C TRP A 61 -7.88 -4.29 -5.38
N SER A 62 -7.54 -5.44 -5.95
CA SER A 62 -7.41 -5.59 -7.40
C SER A 62 -8.76 -5.94 -8.00
N ALA A 63 -9.37 -4.97 -8.69
CA ALA A 63 -10.59 -5.20 -9.47
C ALA A 63 -10.39 -6.23 -10.60
N PRO A 64 -9.32 -6.20 -11.42
CA PRO A 64 -9.17 -7.21 -12.47
C PRO A 64 -8.97 -8.63 -11.94
N GLN A 65 -8.41 -8.79 -10.73
CA GLN A 65 -8.18 -10.10 -10.12
C GLN A 65 -9.25 -10.50 -9.08
N HIS A 66 -10.23 -9.63 -8.81
CA HIS A 66 -11.24 -9.77 -7.74
C HIS A 66 -10.67 -10.23 -6.39
N ARG A 67 -9.48 -9.75 -6.02
CA ARG A 67 -8.81 -10.14 -4.77
C ARG A 67 -7.93 -9.03 -4.22
N PHE A 68 -7.61 -9.16 -2.94
CA PHE A 68 -6.57 -8.34 -2.34
C PHE A 68 -5.19 -8.85 -2.77
N ILE A 69 -4.36 -7.91 -3.20
CA ILE A 69 -2.94 -8.11 -3.46
C ILE A 69 -2.16 -7.19 -2.53
N TYR A 70 -0.91 -7.54 -2.27
CA TYR A 70 -0.15 -6.97 -1.17
C TYR A 70 1.13 -6.35 -1.71
N PRO A 71 1.29 -5.02 -1.62
CA PRO A 71 2.48 -4.35 -2.12
C PRO A 71 3.78 -4.92 -1.54
N ASP A 72 4.80 -5.06 -2.39
CA ASP A 72 6.03 -5.79 -2.07
C ASP A 72 6.93 -5.08 -1.04
N PHE A 73 6.86 -3.75 -0.92
CA PHE A 73 7.66 -2.94 0.02
C PHE A 73 7.57 -3.42 1.48
N GLN A 74 6.49 -4.13 1.81
CA GLN A 74 6.19 -4.65 3.13
C GLN A 74 7.04 -5.87 3.49
N PHE A 75 7.58 -6.55 2.49
CA PHE A 75 8.39 -7.74 2.66
C PHE A 75 9.88 -7.37 2.60
N ASN A 76 10.69 -8.12 3.32
CA ASN A 76 12.14 -8.03 3.20
C ASN A 76 12.63 -8.98 2.09
N ARG A 77 13.95 -8.98 1.82
CA ARG A 77 14.57 -9.86 0.81
C ARG A 77 14.38 -11.36 1.11
N SER A 78 14.07 -11.70 2.36
CA SER A 78 13.79 -13.06 2.82
C SER A 78 12.30 -13.42 2.77
N GLY A 79 11.43 -12.52 2.29
CA GLY A 79 9.98 -12.70 2.26
C GLY A 79 9.24 -12.39 3.56
N THR A 80 9.95 -12.07 4.64
CA THR A 80 9.29 -11.80 5.93
C THR A 80 8.68 -10.40 5.94
N LEU A 81 7.47 -10.29 6.51
CA LEU A 81 6.82 -9.01 6.77
C LEU A 81 7.68 -8.15 7.71
N ARG A 82 7.95 -6.91 7.31
CA ARG A 82 8.71 -5.93 8.10
C ARG A 82 7.84 -5.41 9.24
N LYS A 83 8.37 -5.41 10.47
CA LYS A 83 7.64 -4.94 11.66
C LYS A 83 7.30 -3.45 11.57
N ASP A 84 8.15 -2.67 10.91
CA ASP A 84 7.99 -1.23 10.71
C ASP A 84 6.76 -0.89 9.84
N VAL A 85 6.21 -1.86 9.09
CA VAL A 85 5.02 -1.64 8.26
C VAL A 85 3.81 -1.34 9.14
N ALA A 86 3.67 -2.04 10.26
CA ALA A 86 2.60 -1.79 11.22
C ALA A 86 2.67 -0.36 11.76
N GLU A 87 3.88 0.13 12.04
CA GLU A 87 4.10 1.50 12.52
C GLU A 87 3.75 2.53 11.43
N LEU A 88 4.17 2.30 10.18
CA LEU A 88 3.81 3.17 9.07
C LEU A 88 2.29 3.20 8.83
N LEU A 89 1.63 2.04 8.85
CA LEU A 89 0.19 1.94 8.64
C LEU A 89 -0.63 2.49 9.80
N ALA A 90 -0.07 2.54 11.01
CA ALA A 90 -0.69 3.22 12.15
C ALA A 90 -0.72 4.74 11.97
N VAL A 91 0.24 5.30 11.22
CA VAL A 91 0.32 6.73 10.90
C VAL A 91 -0.55 7.08 9.69
N LEU A 92 -0.58 6.20 8.69
CA LEU A 92 -1.34 6.44 7.47
C LEU A 92 -2.86 6.36 7.72
N PRO A 93 -3.65 7.34 7.25
CA PRO A 93 -5.08 7.36 7.51
C PRO A 93 -5.80 6.21 6.78
N ALA A 94 -6.43 5.32 7.55
CA ALA A 94 -7.33 4.28 7.05
C ALA A 94 -8.77 4.84 6.95
N ASN A 95 -8.99 5.78 6.04
CA ASN A 95 -10.30 6.41 5.86
C ASN A 95 -11.33 5.41 5.29
N LYS A 96 -12.63 5.65 5.55
CA LYS A 96 -13.72 4.81 5.04
C LYS A 96 -13.79 4.74 3.50
N ASP A 97 -13.21 5.71 2.81
CA ASP A 97 -13.07 5.73 1.35
C ASP A 97 -11.85 4.94 0.84
N ASP A 98 -10.89 4.60 1.71
CA ASP A 98 -9.72 3.78 1.36
C ASP A 98 -9.92 2.30 1.72
N ARG A 99 -11.15 1.79 1.58
CA ARG A 99 -11.45 0.35 1.77
C ARG A 99 -10.61 -0.54 0.86
N GLY A 100 -10.23 -0.01 -0.30
CA GLY A 100 -9.39 -0.70 -1.28
C GLY A 100 -7.89 -0.50 -1.09
N GLY A 101 -7.42 0.25 -0.08
CA GLY A 101 -5.99 0.46 0.20
C GLY A 101 -5.21 1.30 -0.85
N TRP A 102 -5.88 1.75 -1.92
CA TRP A 102 -5.24 2.43 -3.04
C TRP A 102 -4.69 3.80 -2.67
N ARG A 103 -5.34 4.56 -1.79
CA ARG A 103 -4.85 5.89 -1.39
C ARG A 103 -3.51 5.79 -0.68
N ARG A 104 -3.37 4.82 0.22
CA ARG A 104 -2.10 4.53 0.91
C ARG A 104 -1.05 4.00 -0.06
N ALA A 105 -1.42 3.09 -0.95
CA ALA A 105 -0.51 2.60 -1.98
C ALA A 105 -0.02 3.71 -2.90
N PHE A 106 -0.91 4.60 -3.37
CA PHE A 106 -0.51 5.75 -4.17
C PHE A 106 0.47 6.64 -3.41
N TRP A 107 0.19 6.98 -2.15
CA TRP A 107 1.14 7.75 -1.35
C TRP A 107 2.50 7.07 -1.26
N LEU A 108 2.54 5.75 -1.08
CA LEU A 108 3.78 4.97 -0.94
C LEU A 108 4.60 4.85 -2.22
N TYR A 109 3.95 4.80 -3.38
CA TYR A 109 4.63 4.61 -4.66
C TYR A 109 4.76 5.89 -5.49
N SER A 110 4.14 6.99 -5.07
CA SER A 110 4.37 8.31 -5.66
C SER A 110 5.72 8.89 -5.24
N SER A 111 6.31 9.71 -6.10
CA SER A 111 7.51 10.48 -5.79
C SER A 111 7.23 11.50 -4.69
N HIS A 112 8.09 11.57 -3.68
CA HIS A 112 7.93 12.47 -2.53
C HIS A 112 9.05 13.50 -2.43
N ALA A 113 8.70 14.78 -2.33
CA ALA A 113 9.68 15.86 -2.23
C ALA A 113 10.53 15.77 -0.95
N LEU A 114 9.94 15.34 0.17
CA LEU A 114 10.63 15.13 1.45
C LEU A 114 11.58 13.92 1.45
N LEU A 115 11.49 13.08 0.40
CA LEU A 115 12.31 11.91 0.16
C LEU A 115 13.21 12.08 -1.08
N ASP A 116 13.61 13.31 -1.38
CA ASP A 116 14.50 13.63 -2.52
C ASP A 116 13.93 13.20 -3.89
N GLY A 117 12.60 13.15 -4.02
CA GLY A 117 11.92 12.68 -5.23
C GLY A 117 11.82 11.15 -5.34
N GLN A 118 12.35 10.39 -4.37
CA GLN A 118 12.16 8.94 -4.29
C GLN A 118 10.77 8.58 -3.78
N THR A 119 10.37 7.34 -4.00
CA THR A 119 9.11 6.81 -3.47
C THR A 119 9.30 6.32 -2.04
N PRO A 120 8.32 6.52 -1.15
CA PRO A 120 8.36 5.99 0.20
C PRO A 120 8.59 4.49 0.23
N ALA A 121 8.00 3.73 -0.70
CA ALA A 121 8.23 2.29 -0.84
C ALA A 121 9.72 1.95 -1.06
N ASP A 122 10.42 2.68 -1.92
CA ASP A 122 11.85 2.48 -2.19
C ASP A 122 12.72 2.87 -0.98
N VAL A 123 12.46 4.03 -0.39
CA VAL A 123 13.19 4.49 0.80
C VAL A 123 12.93 3.58 1.99
N PHE A 124 11.70 3.07 2.15
CA PHE A 124 11.31 2.21 3.27
C PHE A 124 12.11 0.91 3.30
N ALA A 125 12.60 0.45 2.15
CA ALA A 125 13.44 -0.74 2.07
C ALA A 125 14.76 -0.57 2.85
N ASN A 126 15.31 0.64 2.89
CA ASN A 126 16.62 0.97 3.47
C ASN A 126 16.53 1.82 4.75
N ALA A 127 15.55 2.73 4.82
CA ALA A 127 15.38 3.73 5.88
C ALA A 127 13.88 3.88 6.27
N PRO A 128 13.27 2.85 6.90
CA PRO A 128 11.85 2.87 7.25
C PRO A 128 11.47 4.03 8.19
N ILE A 129 12.35 4.38 9.14
CA ILE A 129 12.15 5.49 10.08
C ILE A 129 12.00 6.84 9.35
N ARG A 130 12.74 7.05 8.25
CA ARG A 130 12.65 8.28 7.46
C ARG A 130 11.26 8.44 6.85
N VAL A 131 10.74 7.35 6.28
CA VAL A 131 9.40 7.31 5.67
C VAL A 131 8.31 7.48 6.72
N ILE A 132 8.42 6.81 7.87
CA ILE A 132 7.48 6.97 8.98
C ILE A 132 7.48 8.41 9.47
N LYS A 133 8.65 9.05 9.62
CA LYS A 133 8.73 10.47 10.01
C LYS A 133 7.99 11.36 9.01
N VAL A 134 8.23 11.18 7.71
CA VAL A 134 7.54 11.93 6.65
C VAL A 134 6.03 11.70 6.72
N ALA A 135 5.57 10.46 6.87
CA ALA A 135 4.15 10.16 7.06
C ALA A 135 3.58 10.87 8.30
N ARG A 136 4.33 10.91 9.41
CA ARG A 136 3.88 11.60 10.63
C ARG A 136 3.80 13.10 10.41
N GLU A 137 4.73 13.71 9.70
CA GLU A 137 4.67 15.15 9.41
C GLU A 137 3.49 15.49 8.49
N GLU A 138 3.19 14.65 7.50
CA GLU A 138 2.09 14.87 6.55
C GLU A 138 0.69 14.58 7.13
N PHE A 139 0.57 13.57 8.01
CA PHE A 139 -0.73 13.08 8.49
C PHE A 139 -1.00 13.33 9.98
N LEU A 140 0.04 13.52 10.79
CA LEU A 140 -0.07 13.85 12.21
C LEU A 140 0.48 15.25 12.54
N GLY A 141 1.18 15.90 11.59
CA GLY A 141 1.71 17.25 11.72
C GLY A 141 0.64 18.29 11.42
N ASP A 142 0.43 19.15 12.41
CA ASP A 142 -0.31 20.42 12.42
C ASP A 142 -1.81 20.46 12.05
N PRO A 143 -2.70 20.45 13.07
CA PRO A 143 -4.01 21.10 12.99
C PRO A 143 -3.97 22.62 12.70
N GLU A 144 -2.78 23.25 12.60
CA GLU A 144 -2.62 24.69 12.38
C GLU A 144 -2.47 25.13 10.91
N THR A 145 -2.59 24.21 9.94
CA THR A 145 -2.71 24.58 8.51
C THR A 145 -4.15 24.48 8.03
N SER A 146 -5.09 24.99 8.83
CA SER A 146 -6.40 25.41 8.35
C SER A 146 -6.27 26.86 7.90
N TRP A 147 -6.00 27.08 6.61
CA TRP A 147 -6.14 28.40 5.97
C TRP A 147 -7.45 28.43 5.18
#